data_AF-A0A2A3X706-F1
#
_entry.id   AF-A0A2A3X706-F1
#
_cell.length_a   1.000
_cell.length_b   1.000
_cell.length_c   1.000
_cell.angle_alpha   90.00
_cell.angle_beta   90.00
_cell.angle_gamma   90.00
#
_symmetry.space_group_name_H-M   'P 1'
#
loop_
_entity.id
_entity.type
_entity.pdbx_description
1 polymer ?
#
loop_
_entity_poly.entity_id
_entity_poly.type
_entity_poly.pdbx_seq_one_letter_code
_entity_poly.pdbx_strand_id
1 'polypeptide(L)'
;MPITSTDATAIRELAQDHGLDIVPETIAVNEIGLDFQVAIAEAVDGQSWVLRIPRRPDVTDRAAVEGRFLSAIAPHLSVAVPDWRVHTAELIAYPLLPGKPGLTIDDQGQPQWHFDVEADEYAQSLGDFLAELHTVDPAVVRASGITEHSPAEVRQRKRDDIDRVVAEFDVARSLRDRWNAWLDDDAYWPTLTVVTHGEVYPAHQLMAGARSLSILDWTTAAIGDPARDFMFHHASVSARAFDATVKRYVDNGGRVWPKFAEHCAELFSTSPVELGLYALQTGDSDHLEAAKAQLSPTES
;
A
#
# COMPACT_ATOMS: atom_id res chain seq x y z
N MET A 1 -7.65 13.30 18.62
CA MET A 1 -8.61 13.97 19.54
C MET A 1 -9.32 12.90 20.36
N PRO A 2 -9.68 13.13 21.63
CA PRO A 2 -10.53 12.19 22.37
C PRO A 2 -11.88 12.09 21.69
N ILE A 3 -12.35 10.86 21.48
CA ILE A 3 -13.65 10.53 20.89
C ILE A 3 -14.73 11.16 21.76
N THR A 4 -15.68 11.87 21.17
CA THR A 4 -16.82 12.37 21.96
C THR A 4 -17.73 11.18 22.32
N SER A 5 -18.38 11.21 23.48
CA SER A 5 -19.34 10.17 23.87
C SER A 5 -20.43 9.92 22.82
N THR A 6 -20.70 10.92 21.98
CA THR A 6 -21.66 10.86 20.88
C THR A 6 -21.14 10.04 19.70
N ASP A 7 -19.84 10.16 19.37
CA ASP A 7 -19.23 9.39 18.27
C ASP A 7 -19.13 7.89 18.60
N ALA A 8 -18.74 7.55 19.83
CA ALA A 8 -18.70 6.15 20.27
C ALA A 8 -20.09 5.49 20.26
N THR A 9 -21.13 6.24 20.60
CA THR A 9 -22.51 5.75 20.57
C THR A 9 -22.96 5.48 19.13
N ALA A 10 -22.69 6.41 18.21
CA ALA A 10 -23.04 6.26 16.80
C ALA A 10 -22.31 5.07 16.13
N ILE A 11 -21.02 4.88 16.42
CA ILE A 11 -20.24 3.75 15.91
C ILE A 11 -20.82 2.42 16.41
N ARG A 12 -21.22 2.36 17.68
CA ARG A 12 -21.84 1.17 18.27
C ARG A 12 -23.20 0.87 17.65
N GLU A 13 -24.06 1.87 17.47
CA GLU A 13 -25.36 1.70 16.81
C GLU A 13 -25.18 1.19 15.37
N LEU A 14 -24.25 1.79 14.61
CA LEU A 14 -23.92 1.34 13.25
C LEU A 14 -23.43 -0.12 13.22
N ALA A 15 -22.54 -0.49 14.14
CA ALA A 15 -22.06 -1.87 14.24
C ALA A 15 -23.21 -2.84 14.56
N GLN A 16 -24.10 -2.46 15.47
CA GLN A 16 -25.25 -3.25 15.89
C GLN A 16 -26.26 -3.46 14.76
N ASP A 17 -26.52 -2.44 13.95
CA ASP A 17 -27.38 -2.52 12.76
C ASP A 17 -26.85 -3.53 11.72
N HIS A 18 -25.54 -3.80 11.75
CA HIS A 18 -24.89 -4.82 10.93
C HIS A 18 -24.58 -6.12 11.68
N GLY A 19 -25.18 -6.34 12.85
CA GLY A 19 -25.09 -7.58 13.60
C GLY A 19 -23.78 -7.76 14.40
N LEU A 20 -23.04 -6.68 14.63
CA LEU A 20 -21.81 -6.67 15.42
C LEU A 20 -22.04 -5.92 16.74
N ASP A 21 -22.11 -6.65 17.86
CA ASP A 21 -22.30 -6.08 19.19
C ASP A 21 -20.94 -5.76 19.85
N ILE A 22 -20.58 -4.46 19.86
CA ILE A 22 -19.31 -3.96 20.40
C ILE A 22 -19.46 -3.26 21.75
N VAL A 23 -18.41 -3.36 22.57
CA VAL A 23 -18.29 -2.75 23.89
C VAL A 23 -17.90 -1.27 23.73
N PRO A 24 -18.80 -0.30 24.04
CA PRO A 24 -18.57 1.12 23.74
C PRO A 24 -17.31 1.71 24.38
N GLU A 25 -16.94 1.25 25.58
CA GLU A 25 -15.79 1.72 26.34
C GLU A 25 -14.45 1.32 25.72
N THR A 26 -14.45 0.37 24.78
CA THR A 26 -13.25 -0.11 24.08
C THR A 26 -13.01 0.56 22.74
N ILE A 27 -13.96 1.38 22.27
CA ILE A 27 -13.89 2.03 20.96
C ILE A 27 -12.73 3.03 20.95
N ALA A 28 -11.76 2.78 20.07
CA ALA A 28 -10.64 3.66 19.77
C ALA A 28 -10.70 4.07 18.30
N VAL A 29 -10.84 5.37 18.02
CA VAL A 29 -10.97 5.91 16.67
C VAL A 29 -9.64 6.50 16.22
N ASN A 30 -9.27 6.17 14.98
CA ASN A 30 -8.21 6.79 14.22
C ASN A 30 -8.82 7.63 13.08
N GLU A 31 -8.60 8.93 13.14
CA GLU A 31 -9.16 9.91 12.20
C GLU A 31 -8.24 10.22 11.01
N ILE A 32 -7.05 9.62 10.94
CA ILE A 32 -6.01 10.04 9.97
C ILE A 32 -6.40 9.71 8.52
N GLY A 33 -7.26 8.71 8.29
CA GLY A 33 -7.68 8.30 6.95
C GLY A 33 -8.59 9.30 6.24
N LEU A 34 -8.28 9.60 4.96
CA LEU A 34 -9.05 10.51 4.11
C LEU A 34 -10.36 9.90 3.59
N ASP A 35 -10.36 8.59 3.30
CA ASP A 35 -11.52 7.90 2.72
C ASP A 35 -12.40 7.22 3.79
N PHE A 36 -11.81 6.82 4.90
CA PHE A 36 -12.49 6.10 5.98
C PHE A 36 -12.15 6.70 7.35
N GLN A 37 -13.14 6.77 8.22
CA GLN A 37 -12.91 6.79 9.66
C GLN A 37 -12.67 5.34 10.10
N VAL A 38 -11.58 5.08 10.84
CA VAL A 38 -11.25 3.74 11.30
C VAL A 38 -11.45 3.67 12.81
N ALA A 39 -12.21 2.67 13.28
CA ALA A 39 -12.35 2.39 14.70
C ALA A 39 -11.89 0.96 15.02
N ILE A 40 -11.29 0.78 16.19
CA ILE A 40 -10.99 -0.53 16.76
C ILE A 40 -11.84 -0.69 18.01
N ALA A 41 -12.51 -1.82 18.15
CA ALA A 41 -13.36 -2.10 19.31
C ALA A 41 -13.37 -3.60 19.64
N GLU A 42 -13.64 -3.95 20.89
CA GLU A 42 -13.90 -5.33 21.31
C GLU A 42 -15.39 -5.64 21.17
N ALA A 43 -15.72 -6.80 20.62
CA ALA A 43 -17.07 -7.34 20.63
C ALA A 43 -17.38 -7.98 21.98
N VAL A 44 -18.67 -8.17 22.30
CA VAL A 44 -19.11 -8.76 23.59
C VAL A 44 -18.61 -10.20 23.81
N ASP A 45 -18.18 -10.88 22.74
CA ASP A 45 -17.57 -12.21 22.79
C ASP A 45 -16.04 -12.18 23.06
N GLY A 46 -15.47 -10.98 23.21
CA GLY A 46 -14.05 -10.74 23.47
C GLY A 46 -13.17 -10.62 22.22
N GLN A 47 -13.72 -10.78 21.01
CA GLN A 47 -12.95 -10.61 19.78
C GLN A 47 -12.77 -9.11 19.46
N SER A 48 -11.55 -8.67 19.17
CA SER A 48 -11.32 -7.31 18.66
C SER A 48 -11.60 -7.22 17.16
N TRP A 49 -12.16 -6.09 16.75
CA TRP A 49 -12.58 -5.79 15.38
C TRP A 49 -12.04 -4.45 14.91
N VAL A 50 -11.81 -4.35 13.60
CA VAL A 50 -11.61 -3.10 12.88
C VAL A 50 -12.89 -2.76 12.14
N LEU A 51 -13.32 -1.51 12.27
CA LEU A 51 -14.46 -0.92 11.58
C LEU A 51 -13.93 0.19 10.67
N ARG A 52 -14.22 0.13 9.38
CA ARG A 52 -13.94 1.16 8.39
C ARG A 52 -15.27 1.77 7.97
N ILE A 53 -15.48 3.03 8.34
CA ILE A 53 -16.71 3.78 8.07
C ILE A 53 -16.42 4.75 6.91
N PRO A 54 -17.02 4.56 5.72
CA PRO A 54 -16.77 5.42 4.57
C PRO A 54 -17.15 6.86 4.86
N ARG A 55 -16.27 7.81 4.55
CA ARG A 55 -16.56 9.25 4.70
C ARG A 55 -17.40 9.79 3.54
N ARG A 56 -17.41 9.09 2.39
CA ARG A 56 -18.11 9.51 1.16
C ARG A 56 -18.68 8.30 0.40
N PRO A 57 -19.82 8.45 -0.31
CA PRO A 57 -20.42 7.36 -1.07
C PRO A 57 -19.56 6.82 -2.23
N ASP A 58 -18.69 7.63 -2.83
CA ASP A 58 -17.85 7.21 -3.97
C ASP A 58 -16.73 6.24 -3.60
N VAL A 59 -16.46 6.08 -2.29
CA VAL A 59 -15.45 5.15 -1.77
C VAL A 59 -15.91 3.68 -1.86
N THR A 60 -17.23 3.42 -1.92
CA THR A 60 -17.78 2.06 -1.83
C THR A 60 -17.48 1.20 -3.06
N ASP A 61 -17.40 1.80 -4.26
CA ASP A 61 -17.13 1.05 -5.50
C ASP A 61 -15.70 0.48 -5.52
N ARG A 62 -14.73 1.25 -5.02
CA ARG A 62 -13.34 0.80 -4.86
C ARG A 62 -13.24 -0.28 -3.80
N ALA A 63 -13.94 -0.10 -2.67
CA ALA A 63 -13.99 -1.10 -1.61
C ALA A 63 -14.60 -2.43 -2.10
N ALA A 64 -15.58 -2.39 -3.01
CA ALA A 64 -16.15 -3.59 -3.60
C ALA A 64 -15.12 -4.45 -4.34
N VAL A 65 -14.17 -3.82 -5.07
CA VAL A 65 -13.05 -4.50 -5.75
C VAL A 65 -12.08 -5.08 -4.72
N GLU A 66 -11.67 -4.27 -3.73
CA GLU A 66 -10.75 -4.70 -2.65
C GLU A 66 -11.31 -5.91 -1.89
N GLY A 67 -12.59 -5.90 -1.49
CA GLY A 67 -13.20 -7.01 -0.77
C GLY A 67 -13.22 -8.33 -1.55
N ARG A 68 -13.50 -8.28 -2.86
CA ARG A 68 -13.42 -9.48 -3.73
C ARG A 68 -11.99 -9.96 -3.88
N PHE A 69 -11.04 -9.03 -4.01
CA PHE A 69 -9.62 -9.35 -4.10
C PHE A 69 -9.13 -10.04 -2.82
N LEU A 70 -9.44 -9.48 -1.64
CA LEU A 70 -9.09 -10.03 -0.33
C LEU A 70 -9.58 -11.47 -0.16
N SER A 71 -10.85 -11.72 -0.51
CA SER A 71 -11.42 -13.07 -0.46
C SER A 71 -10.71 -14.06 -1.38
N ALA A 72 -10.27 -13.61 -2.56
CA ALA A 72 -9.58 -14.45 -3.53
C ALA A 72 -8.11 -14.70 -3.15
N ILE A 73 -7.41 -13.71 -2.60
CA ILE A 73 -5.97 -13.80 -2.33
C ILE A 73 -5.65 -14.47 -1.00
N ALA A 74 -6.51 -14.33 0.03
CA ALA A 74 -6.24 -14.81 1.38
C ALA A 74 -5.79 -16.30 1.47
N PRO A 75 -6.37 -17.26 0.70
CA PRO A 75 -5.94 -18.66 0.75
C PRO A 75 -4.53 -18.92 0.20
N HIS A 76 -3.92 -17.94 -0.47
CA HIS A 76 -2.64 -18.07 -1.16
C HIS A 76 -1.48 -17.43 -0.40
N LEU A 77 -1.73 -16.78 0.74
CA LEU A 77 -0.74 -16.06 1.53
C LEU A 77 -0.60 -16.67 2.92
N SER A 78 0.63 -16.75 3.43
CA SER A 78 0.91 -17.18 4.80
C SER A 78 0.69 -16.05 5.81
N VAL A 79 0.76 -14.79 5.37
CA VAL A 79 0.42 -13.61 6.18
C VAL A 79 -1.09 -13.42 6.22
N ALA A 80 -1.60 -12.89 7.33
CA ALA A 80 -3.02 -12.56 7.44
C ALA A 80 -3.34 -11.30 6.61
N VAL A 81 -4.51 -11.29 5.98
CA VAL A 81 -5.08 -10.13 5.29
C VAL A 81 -6.48 -9.85 5.83
N PRO A 82 -7.03 -8.63 5.67
CA PRO A 82 -8.38 -8.33 6.16
C PRO A 82 -9.46 -9.31 5.65
N ASP A 83 -10.15 -9.98 6.57
CA ASP A 83 -11.30 -10.85 6.30
C ASP A 83 -12.60 -10.06 6.52
N TRP A 84 -13.08 -9.36 5.49
CA TRP A 84 -14.27 -8.51 5.58
C TRP A 84 -15.53 -9.34 5.78
N ARG A 85 -15.98 -9.40 7.04
CA ARG A 85 -17.21 -10.12 7.42
C ARG A 85 -18.45 -9.24 7.33
N VAL A 86 -18.27 -7.93 7.47
CA VAL A 86 -19.27 -6.92 7.13
C VAL A 86 -18.71 -6.10 5.97
N HIS A 87 -19.53 -5.91 4.93
CA HIS A 87 -19.18 -5.12 3.76
C HIS A 87 -20.46 -4.53 3.16
N THR A 88 -20.81 -3.34 3.63
CA THR A 88 -21.96 -2.55 3.16
C THR A 88 -21.49 -1.17 2.70
N ALA A 89 -22.43 -0.35 2.22
CA ALA A 89 -22.13 1.04 1.87
C ALA A 89 -21.85 1.91 3.10
N GLU A 90 -22.30 1.51 4.29
CA GLU A 90 -22.11 2.28 5.53
C GLU A 90 -20.98 1.73 6.41
N LEU A 91 -20.67 0.44 6.32
CA LEU A 91 -19.69 -0.20 7.19
C LEU A 91 -18.95 -1.35 6.50
N ILE A 92 -17.62 -1.32 6.64
CA ILE A 92 -16.77 -2.51 6.47
C ILE A 92 -16.23 -2.91 7.84
N ALA A 93 -16.33 -4.18 8.20
CA ALA A 93 -15.76 -4.67 9.46
C ALA A 93 -15.10 -6.05 9.30
N TYR A 94 -13.96 -6.21 9.96
CA TYR A 94 -13.17 -7.44 9.98
C TYR A 94 -12.48 -7.64 11.33
N PRO A 95 -12.20 -8.90 11.73
CA PRO A 95 -11.43 -9.16 12.94
C PRO A 95 -10.07 -8.46 12.92
N LEU A 96 -9.66 -7.90 14.06
CA LEU A 96 -8.34 -7.29 14.20
C LEU A 96 -7.25 -8.33 13.88
N LEU A 97 -6.35 -7.95 12.98
CA LEU A 97 -5.28 -8.81 12.52
C LEU A 97 -4.12 -8.86 13.53
N PRO A 98 -3.35 -9.96 13.60
CA PRO A 98 -2.24 -10.10 14.53
C PRO A 98 -1.05 -9.19 14.17
N GLY A 99 -0.32 -8.74 15.20
CA GLY A 99 0.88 -7.93 15.08
C GLY A 99 0.65 -6.46 15.42
N LYS A 100 1.69 -5.64 15.25
CA LYS A 100 1.67 -4.19 15.46
C LYS A 100 2.28 -3.46 14.26
N PRO A 101 1.81 -2.26 13.89
CA PRO A 101 2.36 -1.55 12.73
C PRO A 101 3.90 -1.45 12.79
N GLY A 102 4.59 -1.75 11.69
CA GLY A 102 6.04 -1.64 11.60
C GLY A 102 6.52 -0.19 11.55
N LEU A 103 5.67 0.71 11.06
CA LEU A 103 5.87 2.15 11.03
C LEU A 103 4.58 2.86 11.43
N THR A 104 4.68 3.87 12.29
CA THR A 104 3.58 4.81 12.57
C THR A 104 4.04 6.24 12.38
N ILE A 105 3.11 7.18 12.26
CA ILE A 105 3.40 8.61 12.26
C ILE A 105 2.99 9.18 13.62
N ASP A 106 3.86 9.96 14.25
CA ASP A 106 3.53 10.64 15.50
C ASP A 106 2.70 11.92 15.27
N ASP A 107 2.28 12.57 16.37
CA ASP A 107 1.46 13.80 16.31
C ASP A 107 2.15 14.98 15.60
N GLN A 108 3.47 14.90 15.35
CA GLN A 108 4.27 15.90 14.65
C GLN A 108 4.52 15.53 13.18
N GLY A 109 3.89 14.46 12.70
CA GLY A 109 4.06 13.98 11.33
C GLY A 109 5.38 13.23 11.11
N GLN A 110 6.11 12.84 12.17
CA GLN A 110 7.40 12.17 12.02
C GLN A 110 7.25 10.64 12.02
N PRO A 111 8.01 9.94 11.16
CA PRO A 111 8.00 8.48 11.11
C PRO A 111 8.64 7.86 12.36
N GLN A 112 7.92 6.92 12.97
CA GLN A 112 8.34 6.13 14.13
C GLN A 112 8.43 4.65 13.73
N TRP A 113 9.65 4.14 13.61
CA TRP A 113 9.94 2.75 13.24
C TRP A 113 9.90 1.84 14.45
N HIS A 114 9.27 0.67 14.33
CA HIS A 114 9.03 -0.26 15.45
C HIS A 114 9.86 -1.56 15.35
N PHE A 115 10.74 -1.66 14.36
CA PHE A 115 11.66 -2.77 14.14
C PHE A 115 12.89 -2.29 13.38
N ASP A 116 13.94 -3.12 13.32
CA ASP A 116 15.12 -2.85 12.52
C ASP A 116 14.90 -3.27 11.06
N VAL A 117 14.91 -2.30 10.15
CA VAL A 117 14.69 -2.50 8.71
C VAL A 117 15.82 -3.28 8.04
N GLU A 118 17.00 -3.29 8.66
CA GLU A 118 18.21 -3.98 8.19
C GLU A 118 18.30 -5.42 8.70
N ALA A 119 17.35 -5.86 9.53
CA ALA A 119 17.34 -7.19 10.11
C ALA A 119 17.21 -8.27 9.03
N ASP A 120 18.08 -9.28 9.09
CA ASP A 120 18.04 -10.42 8.16
C ASP A 120 16.69 -11.17 8.24
N GLU A 121 16.04 -11.17 9.41
CA GLU A 121 14.69 -11.72 9.59
C GLU A 121 13.63 -10.95 8.79
N TYR A 122 13.75 -9.61 8.70
CA TYR A 122 12.84 -8.82 7.88
C TYR A 122 13.05 -9.10 6.39
N ALA A 123 14.30 -9.16 5.94
CA ALA A 123 14.62 -9.50 4.56
C ALA A 123 14.04 -10.87 4.17
N GLN A 124 14.13 -11.86 5.07
CA GLN A 124 13.51 -13.17 4.86
C GLN A 124 11.98 -13.10 4.83
N SER A 125 11.38 -12.43 5.82
CA SER A 125 9.92 -12.30 5.93
C SER A 125 9.30 -11.58 4.74
N LEU A 126 9.92 -10.50 4.26
CA LEU A 126 9.46 -9.74 3.10
C LEU A 126 9.65 -10.55 1.82
N GLY A 127 10.82 -11.19 1.64
CA GLY A 127 11.09 -12.04 0.48
C GLY A 127 10.13 -13.24 0.37
N ASP A 128 9.76 -13.84 1.50
CA ASP A 128 8.73 -14.90 1.57
C ASP A 128 7.37 -14.37 1.10
N PHE A 129 6.87 -13.29 1.72
CA PHE A 129 5.58 -12.70 1.37
C PHE A 129 5.50 -12.29 -0.11
N LEU A 130 6.51 -11.60 -0.63
CA LEU A 130 6.51 -11.14 -2.02
C LEU A 130 6.57 -12.33 -2.99
N ALA A 131 7.27 -13.41 -2.64
CA ALA A 131 7.30 -14.61 -3.47
C ALA A 131 5.93 -15.30 -3.50
N GLU A 132 5.28 -15.46 -2.35
CA GLU A 132 3.91 -15.98 -2.27
C GLU A 132 2.95 -15.16 -3.13
N LEU A 133 2.94 -13.84 -2.96
CA LEU A 133 2.07 -12.94 -3.71
C LEU A 133 2.35 -12.98 -5.22
N HIS A 134 3.61 -12.80 -5.62
CA HIS A 134 3.97 -12.65 -7.03
C HIS A 134 3.91 -13.96 -7.83
N THR A 135 3.81 -15.11 -7.15
CA THR A 135 3.66 -16.42 -7.81
C THR A 135 2.22 -16.91 -7.89
N VAL A 136 1.26 -16.16 -7.31
CA VAL A 136 -0.18 -16.41 -7.53
C VAL A 136 -0.51 -16.27 -9.01
N ASP A 137 -1.22 -17.26 -9.56
CA ASP A 137 -1.76 -17.18 -10.91
C ASP A 137 -2.71 -15.97 -11.00
N PRO A 138 -2.45 -14.98 -11.87
CA PRO A 138 -3.34 -13.83 -12.05
C PRO A 138 -4.81 -14.21 -12.28
N ALA A 139 -5.10 -15.38 -12.85
CA ALA A 139 -6.46 -15.89 -13.02
C ALA A 139 -7.26 -15.99 -11.72
N VAL A 140 -6.60 -16.21 -10.57
CA VAL A 140 -7.24 -16.27 -9.24
C VAL A 140 -7.93 -14.95 -8.89
N VAL A 141 -7.29 -13.83 -9.22
CA VAL A 141 -7.71 -12.50 -8.79
C VAL A 141 -8.41 -11.69 -9.88
N ARG A 142 -8.34 -12.07 -11.16
CA ARG A 142 -8.99 -11.34 -12.27
C ARG A 142 -10.47 -11.06 -12.05
N ALA A 143 -11.22 -12.01 -11.47
CA ALA A 143 -12.65 -11.84 -11.20
C ALA A 143 -12.97 -10.79 -10.12
N SER A 144 -11.97 -10.34 -9.35
CA SER A 144 -12.14 -9.23 -8.39
C SER A 144 -12.38 -7.89 -9.08
N GLY A 145 -11.86 -7.71 -10.30
CA GLY A 145 -11.91 -6.44 -11.03
C GLY A 145 -10.73 -5.51 -10.76
N ILE A 146 -9.66 -5.98 -10.13
CA ILE A 146 -8.39 -5.23 -10.05
C ILE A 146 -7.87 -4.90 -11.46
N THR A 147 -7.11 -3.81 -11.56
CA THR A 147 -6.48 -3.42 -12.82
C THR A 147 -5.41 -4.44 -13.24
N GLU A 148 -5.37 -4.77 -14.52
CA GLU A 148 -4.35 -5.65 -15.11
C GLU A 148 -3.61 -4.89 -16.22
N HIS A 149 -2.28 -4.98 -16.18
CA HIS A 149 -1.40 -4.40 -17.18
C HIS A 149 -0.42 -5.46 -17.68
N SER A 150 -0.22 -5.48 -18.99
CA SER A 150 0.91 -6.15 -19.63
C SER A 150 2.21 -5.39 -19.35
N PRO A 151 3.38 -6.02 -19.56
CA PRO A 151 4.66 -5.34 -19.35
C PRO A 151 4.83 -4.07 -20.21
N ALA A 152 4.28 -4.06 -21.43
CA ALA A 152 4.30 -2.90 -22.30
C ALA A 152 3.42 -1.76 -21.74
N GLU A 153 2.24 -2.10 -21.21
CA GLU A 153 1.33 -1.13 -20.59
C GLU A 153 1.88 -0.55 -19.29
N VAL A 154 2.59 -1.35 -18.48
CA VAL A 154 3.30 -0.86 -17.28
C VAL A 154 4.23 0.30 -17.64
N ARG A 155 5.07 0.12 -18.67
CA ARG A 155 5.99 1.15 -19.15
C ARG A 155 5.26 2.34 -19.75
N GLN A 156 4.26 2.09 -20.59
CA GLN A 156 3.52 3.15 -21.25
C GLN A 156 2.76 4.02 -20.24
N ARG A 157 2.09 3.43 -19.26
CA ARG A 157 1.37 4.18 -18.22
C ARG A 157 2.30 5.06 -17.42
N LYS A 158 3.48 4.56 -17.04
CA LYS A 158 4.46 5.38 -16.32
C LYS A 158 4.96 6.56 -17.17
N ARG A 159 5.12 6.36 -18.49
CA ARG A 159 5.40 7.46 -19.43
C ARG A 159 4.27 8.48 -19.44
N ASP A 160 3.03 8.02 -19.57
CA ASP A 160 1.83 8.89 -19.61
C ASP A 160 1.66 9.68 -18.30
N ASP A 161 1.93 9.06 -17.16
CA ASP A 161 1.88 9.67 -15.83
C ASP A 161 2.93 10.80 -15.71
N ILE A 162 4.16 10.55 -16.15
CA ILE A 162 5.23 11.57 -16.20
C ILE A 162 4.84 12.71 -17.14
N ASP A 163 4.36 12.41 -18.35
CA ASP A 163 3.97 13.42 -19.34
C ASP A 163 2.83 14.31 -18.82
N ARG A 164 1.84 13.71 -18.13
CA ARG A 164 0.75 14.46 -17.50
C ARG A 164 1.23 15.42 -16.43
N VAL A 165 2.18 15.01 -15.59
CA VAL A 165 2.76 15.89 -14.57
C VAL A 165 3.63 16.98 -15.19
N VAL A 166 4.45 16.65 -16.20
CA VAL A 166 5.28 17.63 -16.92
C VAL A 166 4.44 18.69 -17.64
N ALA A 167 3.22 18.36 -18.05
CA ALA A 167 2.31 19.32 -18.67
C ALA A 167 1.75 20.37 -17.69
N GLU A 168 1.63 20.02 -16.41
CA GLU A 168 0.96 20.85 -15.39
C GLU A 168 1.93 21.52 -14.41
N PHE A 169 3.14 20.99 -14.26
CA PHE A 169 4.15 21.47 -13.31
C PHE A 169 5.47 21.83 -13.99
N ASP A 170 6.20 22.80 -13.43
CA ASP A 170 7.61 22.95 -13.78
C ASP A 170 8.40 21.81 -13.14
N VAL A 171 9.10 21.06 -13.97
CA VAL A 171 9.89 19.89 -13.57
C VAL A 171 11.35 20.15 -13.89
N ALA A 172 12.24 19.94 -12.92
CA ALA A 172 13.68 20.11 -13.11
C ALA A 172 14.17 19.30 -14.32
N ARG A 173 15.02 19.92 -15.16
CA ARG A 173 15.58 19.27 -16.36
C ARG A 173 16.29 17.96 -16.01
N SER A 174 17.05 17.94 -14.91
CA SER A 174 17.75 16.75 -14.43
C SER A 174 16.82 15.57 -14.14
N LEU A 175 15.63 15.81 -13.57
CA LEU A 175 14.62 14.78 -13.34
C LEU A 175 14.02 14.28 -14.66
N ARG A 176 13.67 15.19 -15.58
CA ARG A 176 13.15 14.81 -16.90
C ARG A 176 14.15 13.96 -17.69
N ASP A 177 15.42 14.38 -17.72
CA ASP A 177 16.48 13.65 -18.43
C ASP A 177 16.71 12.26 -17.81
N ARG A 178 16.71 12.18 -16.47
CA ARG A 178 16.81 10.90 -15.73
C ARG A 178 15.66 9.95 -16.09
N TRP A 179 14.41 10.42 -15.96
CA TRP A 179 13.25 9.57 -16.19
C TRP A 179 13.12 9.16 -17.66
N ASN A 180 13.44 10.03 -18.61
CA ASN A 180 13.47 9.67 -20.03
C ASN A 180 14.53 8.60 -20.33
N ALA A 181 15.75 8.74 -19.79
CA ALA A 181 16.80 7.73 -19.96
C ALA A 181 16.38 6.36 -19.42
N TRP A 182 15.72 6.33 -18.26
CA TRP A 182 15.14 5.12 -17.68
C TRP A 182 13.98 4.54 -18.53
N LEU A 183 13.06 5.40 -18.97
CA LEU A 183 11.92 5.03 -19.79
C LEU A 183 12.32 4.54 -21.17
N ASP A 184 13.51 4.86 -21.69
CA ASP A 184 13.96 4.50 -23.03
C ASP A 184 14.88 3.26 -23.05
N ASP A 185 15.35 2.79 -21.88
CA ASP A 185 16.20 1.61 -21.78
C ASP A 185 15.39 0.35 -21.40
N ASP A 186 15.22 -0.54 -22.39
CA ASP A 186 14.48 -1.80 -22.27
C ASP A 186 14.98 -2.70 -21.14
N ALA A 187 16.26 -2.61 -20.75
CA ALA A 187 16.83 -3.47 -19.73
C ALA A 187 16.26 -3.20 -18.32
N TYR A 188 15.64 -2.03 -18.10
CA TYR A 188 14.97 -1.71 -16.84
C TYR A 188 13.60 -2.35 -16.69
N TRP A 189 12.91 -2.70 -17.78
CA TRP A 189 11.49 -3.02 -17.73
C TRP A 189 11.24 -4.52 -17.60
N PRO A 190 10.20 -4.93 -16.87
CA PRO A 190 9.89 -6.33 -16.71
C PRO A 190 9.46 -6.96 -18.04
N THR A 191 9.62 -8.28 -18.15
CA THR A 191 9.11 -9.08 -19.29
C THR A 191 7.85 -9.88 -18.94
N LEU A 192 7.36 -9.72 -17.70
CA LEU A 192 6.19 -10.37 -17.14
C LEU A 192 5.50 -9.41 -16.16
N THR A 193 4.24 -9.66 -15.86
CA THR A 193 3.53 -8.98 -14.77
C THR A 193 2.99 -10.01 -13.78
N VAL A 194 2.81 -9.59 -12.52
CA VAL A 194 2.40 -10.44 -11.40
C VAL A 194 1.30 -9.78 -10.60
N VAL A 195 0.61 -10.53 -9.74
CA VAL A 195 -0.24 -9.91 -8.70
C VAL A 195 0.67 -9.14 -7.75
N THR A 196 0.38 -7.86 -7.52
CA THR A 196 1.13 -6.94 -6.65
C THR A 196 0.22 -6.32 -5.61
N HIS A 197 0.78 -5.97 -4.46
CA HIS A 197 0.11 -5.14 -3.46
C HIS A 197 0.01 -3.68 -3.92
N GLY A 198 1.08 -3.16 -4.52
CA GLY A 198 1.18 -1.82 -5.10
C GLY A 198 1.76 -0.76 -4.16
N GLU A 199 1.75 -1.02 -2.86
CA GLU A 199 2.24 -0.10 -1.82
C GLU A 199 2.79 -0.83 -0.58
N VAL A 200 3.83 -1.64 -0.78
CA VAL A 200 4.47 -2.39 0.32
C VAL A 200 5.48 -1.50 1.05
N TYR A 201 5.09 -1.05 2.24
CA TYR A 201 5.98 -0.40 3.19
C TYR A 201 5.51 -0.66 4.63
N PRO A 202 6.34 -0.38 5.65
CA PRO A 202 6.06 -0.95 6.99
C PRO A 202 4.86 -0.37 7.74
N ALA A 203 4.22 0.71 7.27
CA ALA A 203 2.96 1.14 7.87
C ALA A 203 1.80 0.21 7.48
N HIS A 204 1.92 -0.49 6.35
CA HIS A 204 0.97 -1.51 5.88
C HIS A 204 1.32 -2.93 6.37
N GLN A 205 2.30 -3.06 7.27
CA GLN A 205 2.74 -4.36 7.78
C GLN A 205 2.53 -4.42 9.29
N LEU A 206 1.83 -5.45 9.76
CA LEU A 206 1.71 -5.76 11.18
C LEU A 206 2.75 -6.79 11.58
N MET A 207 3.67 -6.36 12.43
CA MET A 207 4.90 -7.04 12.78
C MET A 207 4.81 -7.76 14.13
N ALA A 208 5.58 -8.84 14.25
CA ALA A 208 6.04 -9.39 15.51
C ALA A 208 7.57 -9.48 15.47
N GLY A 209 8.24 -8.56 16.17
CA GLY A 209 9.68 -8.35 15.94
C GLY A 209 9.93 -7.84 14.53
N ALA A 210 10.86 -8.47 13.80
CA ALA A 210 11.17 -8.15 12.41
C ALA A 210 10.38 -8.99 11.39
N ARG A 211 9.42 -9.82 11.84
CA ARG A 211 8.58 -10.66 10.96
C ARG A 211 7.22 -10.02 10.73
N SER A 212 6.80 -9.95 9.46
CA SER A 212 5.43 -9.55 9.10
C SER A 212 4.46 -10.70 9.35
N LEU A 213 3.41 -10.43 10.13
CA LEU A 213 2.32 -11.36 10.40
C LEU A 213 1.08 -11.04 9.55
N SER A 214 0.87 -9.77 9.21
CA SER A 214 -0.29 -9.34 8.44
C SER A 214 0.04 -8.18 7.51
N ILE A 215 -0.69 -8.10 6.39
CA ILE A 215 -0.57 -7.03 5.39
C ILE A 215 -1.92 -6.31 5.26
N LEU A 216 -1.87 -4.99 5.35
CA LEU A 216 -3.01 -4.08 5.32
C LEU A 216 -3.07 -3.29 4.01
N ASP A 217 -4.21 -2.65 3.76
CA ASP A 217 -4.43 -1.69 2.68
C ASP A 217 -4.14 -2.21 1.26
N TRP A 218 -5.07 -3.02 0.75
CA TRP A 218 -4.96 -3.65 -0.56
C TRP A 218 -5.65 -2.83 -1.67
N THR A 219 -5.91 -1.55 -1.42
CA THR A 219 -6.61 -0.66 -2.38
C THR A 219 -5.81 -0.44 -3.67
N THR A 220 -4.49 -0.59 -3.62
CA THR A 220 -3.58 -0.45 -4.77
C THR A 220 -3.27 -1.77 -5.48
N ALA A 221 -3.91 -2.88 -5.09
CA ALA A 221 -3.65 -4.19 -5.66
C ALA A 221 -3.93 -4.23 -7.17
N ALA A 222 -3.02 -4.85 -7.92
CA ALA A 222 -3.08 -4.90 -9.38
C ALA A 222 -2.36 -6.14 -9.91
N ILE A 223 -2.53 -6.42 -11.21
CA ILE A 223 -1.60 -7.26 -11.96
C ILE A 223 -0.66 -6.32 -12.71
N GLY A 224 0.61 -6.28 -12.32
CA GLY A 224 1.53 -5.24 -12.77
C GLY A 224 3.00 -5.55 -12.50
N ASP A 225 3.77 -4.49 -12.30
CA ASP A 225 5.22 -4.54 -12.13
C ASP A 225 5.64 -5.12 -10.78
N PRO A 226 6.34 -6.27 -10.72
CA PRO A 226 6.83 -6.80 -9.44
C PRO A 226 7.72 -5.83 -8.67
N ALA A 227 8.47 -4.94 -9.36
CA ALA A 227 9.39 -4.01 -8.70
C ALA A 227 8.66 -2.93 -7.86
N ARG A 228 7.37 -2.70 -8.11
CA ARG A 228 6.56 -1.75 -7.33
C ARG A 228 6.52 -2.11 -5.84
N ASP A 229 6.48 -3.40 -5.53
CA ASP A 229 6.46 -3.89 -4.14
C ASP A 229 7.86 -3.92 -3.49
N PHE A 230 8.92 -3.61 -4.25
CA PHE A 230 10.30 -3.55 -3.77
C PHE A 230 10.83 -2.11 -3.65
N MET A 231 10.25 -1.14 -4.36
CA MET A 231 10.84 0.21 -4.51
C MET A 231 11.07 0.92 -3.17
N PHE A 232 10.13 0.81 -2.22
CA PHE A 232 10.28 1.42 -0.90
C PHE A 232 11.37 0.71 -0.10
N HIS A 233 11.41 -0.63 -0.13
CA HIS A 233 12.44 -1.40 0.56
C HIS A 233 13.82 -1.04 0.01
N HIS A 234 14.00 -1.02 -1.31
CA HIS A 234 15.24 -0.59 -1.97
C HIS A 234 15.70 0.80 -1.51
N ALA A 235 14.77 1.76 -1.41
CA ALA A 235 15.09 3.12 -0.98
C ALA A 235 15.41 3.25 0.52
N SER A 236 15.04 2.26 1.33
CA SER A 236 15.07 2.35 2.80
C SER A 236 16.16 1.51 3.46
N VAL A 237 16.85 0.65 2.72
CA VAL A 237 17.84 -0.29 3.28
C VAL A 237 19.16 -0.29 2.52
N SER A 238 20.20 -0.85 3.15
CA SER A 238 21.48 -1.09 2.50
C SER A 238 21.37 -2.09 1.35
N ALA A 239 22.27 -1.99 0.36
CA ALA A 239 22.33 -2.95 -0.75
C ALA A 239 22.41 -4.41 -0.27
N ARG A 240 23.12 -4.65 0.85
CA ARG A 240 23.20 -5.98 1.47
C ARG A 240 21.83 -6.52 1.90
N ALA A 241 21.03 -5.71 2.58
CA ALA A 241 19.71 -6.11 3.04
C ALA A 241 18.74 -6.30 1.86
N PHE A 242 18.78 -5.39 0.87
CA PHE A 242 17.99 -5.52 -0.35
C PHE A 242 18.34 -6.81 -1.11
N ASP A 243 19.62 -7.09 -1.32
CA ASP A 243 20.09 -8.30 -1.99
C ASP A 243 19.68 -9.57 -1.24
N ALA A 244 19.65 -9.53 0.11
CA ALA A 244 19.17 -10.65 0.92
C ALA A 244 17.66 -10.90 0.70
N THR A 245 16.85 -9.85 0.63
CA THR A 245 15.42 -9.95 0.32
C THR A 245 15.19 -10.49 -1.09
N VAL A 246 15.87 -9.94 -2.09
CA VAL A 246 15.80 -10.39 -3.49
C VAL A 246 16.25 -11.83 -3.62
N LYS A 247 17.33 -12.23 -2.93
CA LYS A 247 17.79 -13.62 -2.91
C LYS A 247 16.69 -14.54 -2.37
N ARG A 248 16.08 -14.19 -1.23
CA ARG A 248 15.00 -14.98 -0.64
C ARG A 248 13.79 -15.07 -1.58
N TYR A 249 13.41 -13.95 -2.19
CA TYR A 249 12.34 -13.88 -3.17
C TYR A 249 12.58 -14.83 -4.36
N VAL A 250 13.80 -14.83 -4.93
CA VAL A 250 14.17 -15.70 -6.05
C VAL A 250 14.26 -17.17 -5.64
N ASP A 251 14.82 -17.48 -4.46
CA ASP A 251 14.89 -18.84 -3.92
C ASP A 251 13.48 -19.48 -3.82
N ASN A 252 12.44 -18.65 -3.63
CA ASN A 252 11.05 -19.05 -3.52
C ASN A 252 10.23 -18.91 -4.82
N GLY A 253 10.89 -18.74 -5.98
CA GLY A 253 10.22 -18.74 -7.28
C GLY A 253 9.91 -17.35 -7.86
N GLY A 254 10.25 -16.29 -7.13
CA GLY A 254 10.26 -14.93 -7.66
C GLY A 254 11.21 -14.77 -8.85
N ARG A 255 10.90 -13.83 -9.75
CA ARG A 255 11.68 -13.59 -10.97
C ARG A 255 12.16 -12.15 -11.02
N VAL A 256 13.46 -11.97 -11.24
CA VAL A 256 14.11 -10.66 -11.40
C VAL A 256 14.91 -10.62 -12.69
N TRP A 257 15.34 -9.43 -13.11
CA TRP A 257 16.16 -9.19 -14.30
C TRP A 257 17.40 -8.36 -13.94
N PRO A 258 18.38 -8.20 -14.85
CA PRO A 258 19.67 -7.62 -14.51
C PRO A 258 19.64 -6.22 -13.88
N LYS A 259 18.69 -5.34 -14.29
CA LYS A 259 18.53 -3.99 -13.74
C LYS A 259 17.40 -3.87 -12.71
N PHE A 260 17.04 -4.96 -12.02
CA PHE A 260 15.90 -4.95 -11.10
C PHE A 260 16.06 -3.96 -9.95
N ALA A 261 17.24 -3.93 -9.32
CA ALA A 261 17.55 -3.00 -8.23
C ALA A 261 17.51 -1.54 -8.71
N GLU A 262 18.17 -1.26 -9.83
CA GLU A 262 18.19 0.07 -10.42
C GLU A 262 16.80 0.50 -10.88
N HIS A 263 15.97 -0.43 -11.38
CA HIS A 263 14.58 -0.14 -11.69
C HIS A 263 13.76 0.24 -10.46
N CYS A 264 13.95 -0.44 -9.33
CA CYS A 264 13.34 -0.05 -8.06
C CYS A 264 13.76 1.37 -7.65
N ALA A 265 15.03 1.73 -7.84
CA ALA A 265 15.53 3.08 -7.57
C ALA A 265 14.89 4.14 -8.48
N GLU A 266 14.76 3.84 -9.78
CA GLU A 266 14.14 4.75 -10.74
C GLU A 266 12.63 4.90 -10.50
N LEU A 267 11.92 3.81 -10.20
CA LEU A 267 10.51 3.85 -9.77
C LEU A 267 10.34 4.77 -8.56
N PHE A 268 11.16 4.58 -7.51
CA PHE A 268 11.09 5.42 -6.31
C PHE A 268 11.40 6.90 -6.62
N SER A 269 12.28 7.17 -7.58
CA SER A 269 12.59 8.53 -8.02
C SER A 269 11.38 9.25 -8.64
N THR A 270 10.34 8.51 -9.06
CA THR A 270 9.08 9.08 -9.57
C THR A 270 8.04 9.38 -8.49
N SER A 271 8.36 9.25 -7.21
CA SER A 271 7.45 9.65 -6.11
C SER A 271 6.87 11.07 -6.25
N PRO A 272 7.63 12.09 -6.73
CA PRO A 272 7.06 13.41 -6.99
C PRO A 272 5.98 13.43 -8.09
N VAL A 273 6.05 12.49 -9.05
CA VAL A 273 5.03 12.33 -10.10
C VAL A 273 3.73 11.81 -9.49
N GLU A 274 3.81 10.80 -8.62
CA GLU A 274 2.64 10.26 -7.91
C GLU A 274 1.96 11.34 -7.05
N LEU A 275 2.75 12.12 -6.31
CA LEU A 275 2.25 13.25 -5.54
C LEU A 275 1.61 14.32 -6.44
N GLY A 276 2.21 14.63 -7.60
CA GLY A 276 1.65 15.56 -8.57
C GLY A 276 0.30 15.09 -9.12
N LEU A 277 0.18 13.81 -9.50
CA LEU A 277 -1.09 13.23 -9.96
C LEU A 277 -2.17 13.28 -8.88
N TYR A 278 -1.80 12.96 -7.64
CA TYR A 278 -2.71 13.03 -6.51
C TYR A 278 -3.16 14.48 -6.24
N ALA A 279 -2.23 15.44 -6.24
CA ALA A 279 -2.53 16.86 -6.05
C ALA A 279 -3.47 17.41 -7.14
N LEU A 280 -3.29 17.00 -8.40
CA LEU A 280 -4.20 17.33 -9.50
C LEU A 280 -5.60 16.71 -9.32
N GLN A 281 -5.68 15.52 -8.75
CA GLN A 281 -6.95 14.85 -8.49
C GLN A 281 -7.72 15.51 -7.34
N THR A 282 -7.05 15.89 -6.25
CA THR A 282 -7.71 16.48 -5.08
C THR A 282 -7.93 17.98 -5.20
N GLY A 283 -7.08 18.68 -5.98
CA GLY A 283 -7.06 20.15 -6.04
C GLY A 283 -6.62 20.80 -4.72
N ASP A 284 -6.01 20.03 -3.82
CA ASP A 284 -5.59 20.49 -2.49
C ASP A 284 -4.33 21.35 -2.59
N SER A 285 -4.35 22.54 -1.98
CA SER A 285 -3.25 23.50 -2.11
C SER A 285 -1.95 23.00 -1.50
N ASP A 286 -2.03 22.27 -0.39
CA ASP A 286 -0.84 21.82 0.33
C ASP A 286 -0.16 20.70 -0.45
N HIS A 287 -0.95 19.79 -1.04
CA HIS A 287 -0.42 18.76 -1.96
C HIS A 287 0.17 19.38 -3.23
N LEU A 288 -0.46 20.42 -3.80
CA LEU A 288 0.06 21.11 -4.99
C LEU A 288 1.39 21.80 -4.72
N GLU A 289 1.54 22.50 -3.60
CA GLU A 289 2.80 23.14 -3.23
C GLU A 289 3.89 22.12 -2.89
N ALA A 290 3.55 21.03 -2.20
CA ALA A 290 4.48 19.93 -1.94
C ALA A 290 4.97 19.27 -3.24
N ALA A 291 4.07 19.01 -4.20
CA ALA A 291 4.42 18.48 -5.51
C ALA A 291 5.38 19.40 -6.26
N LYS A 292 5.10 20.72 -6.31
CA LYS A 292 5.97 21.72 -6.95
C LYS A 292 7.38 21.71 -6.36
N ALA A 293 7.49 21.69 -5.03
CA ALA A 293 8.78 21.69 -4.35
C ALA A 293 9.61 20.45 -4.67
N GLN A 294 8.98 19.28 -4.81
CA GLN A 294 9.68 18.03 -5.12
C GLN A 294 9.98 17.85 -6.61
N LEU A 295 9.16 18.42 -7.50
CA LEU A 295 9.36 18.36 -8.95
C LEU A 295 10.41 19.36 -9.45
N SER A 296 10.66 20.44 -8.70
CA SER A 296 11.68 21.44 -8.98
C SER A 296 12.54 21.73 -7.75
N PRO A 297 13.33 20.75 -7.28
CA PRO A 297 14.20 20.96 -6.13
C PRO A 297 15.26 22.02 -6.49
N THR A 298 15.49 22.98 -5.60
CA THR A 298 16.60 23.93 -5.74
C THR A 298 17.91 23.17 -5.78
N GLU A 299 18.71 23.38 -6.83
CA GLU A 299 20.08 22.86 -6.91
C GLU A 299 20.88 23.38 -5.70
N SER A 300 21.31 22.45 -4.84
CA SER A 300 22.20 22.69 -3.70
C SER A 300 23.66 22.63 -4.10
#